data_AF-W2WRU7-F1
#
_entry.id   AF-W2WRU7-F1
#
_cell.length_a   1.000
_cell.length_b   1.000
_cell.length_c   1.000
_cell.angle_alpha   90.00
_cell.angle_beta   90.00
_cell.angle_gamma   90.00
#
_symmetry.space_group_name_H-M   'P 1'
#
loop_
_entity.id
_entity.type
_entity.pdbx_description
1 polymer ?
#
loop_
_entity_poly.entity_id
_entity_poly.type
_entity_poly.pdbx_seq_one_letter_code
_entity_poly.pdbx_strand_id
1 'polypeptide(L)'
;MPSESKDHKDEKAGEKPHAVASSESKAQPEQEKAGAKDDDGSVNADNNDLVNKVISFFFDNDEFAHTFETFAEHHCHAFDLDSDEMKLEYTDIYNEFLALFEEKLEAYIRSQGATVHEFYDMVRRAYETDRQSGTVLCSEILVATADFDVFVLMMRQTKEASLLAKR
;
A
#
# COMPACT_ATOMS: atom_id res chain seq x y z
N MET A 1 -51.20 -29.27 21.87
CA MET A 1 -52.33 -29.11 20.93
C MET A 1 -51.73 -28.90 19.53
N PRO A 2 -52.33 -29.48 18.49
CA PRO A 2 -51.65 -30.32 17.50
C PRO A 2 -51.54 -29.71 16.08
N SER A 3 -50.67 -30.31 15.26
CA SER A 3 -50.73 -30.65 13.81
C SER A 3 -51.21 -29.58 12.79
N GLU A 4 -50.72 -29.43 11.55
CA GLU A 4 -50.47 -30.33 10.40
C GLU A 4 -49.60 -29.54 9.39
N SER A 5 -48.52 -30.09 8.83
CA SER A 5 -48.43 -30.91 7.60
C SER A 5 -48.64 -30.17 6.27
N LYS A 6 -47.57 -30.13 5.47
CA LYS A 6 -47.63 -30.40 4.02
C LYS A 6 -46.28 -30.93 3.49
N ASP A 7 -46.21 -32.25 3.49
CA ASP A 7 -45.55 -33.18 2.55
C ASP A 7 -45.64 -32.75 1.06
N HIS A 8 -44.89 -33.20 0.06
CA HIS A 8 -43.82 -34.20 -0.27
C HIS A 8 -43.33 -33.78 -1.70
N LYS A 9 -42.21 -34.19 -2.33
CA LYS A 9 -41.62 -35.52 -2.61
C LYS A 9 -40.31 -35.27 -3.44
N ASP A 10 -39.12 -35.76 -3.07
CA ASP A 10 -38.47 -37.05 -3.48
C ASP A 10 -38.31 -37.22 -5.01
N GLU A 11 -37.13 -37.42 -5.61
CA GLU A 11 -36.17 -38.54 -5.55
C GLU A 11 -34.93 -38.16 -6.43
N LYS A 12 -33.72 -38.74 -6.45
CA LYS A 12 -32.95 -39.68 -5.61
C LYS A 12 -31.67 -40.10 -6.38
N ALA A 13 -30.56 -40.18 -5.63
CA ALA A 13 -29.40 -41.09 -5.68
C ALA A 13 -28.39 -41.18 -6.85
N GLY A 14 -27.15 -41.47 -6.42
CA GLY A 14 -26.05 -42.11 -7.18
C GLY A 14 -24.66 -41.69 -6.69
N GLU A 15 -24.29 -41.87 -5.41
CA GLU A 15 -23.33 -42.90 -4.92
C GLU A 15 -22.06 -43.21 -5.77
N LYS A 16 -20.90 -42.74 -5.25
CA LYS A 16 -19.51 -43.30 -5.08
C LYS A 16 -19.12 -44.66 -5.75
N PRO A 17 -17.88 -45.20 -5.55
CA PRO A 17 -16.48 -44.76 -5.77
C PRO A 17 -15.60 -45.87 -6.45
N HIS A 18 -14.33 -45.61 -6.80
CA HIS A 18 -13.14 -46.54 -6.82
C HIS A 18 -12.06 -45.96 -7.78
N ALA A 19 -10.82 -45.64 -7.41
CA ALA A 19 -9.72 -46.46 -6.89
C ALA A 19 -9.27 -47.60 -7.83
N VAL A 20 -8.16 -47.38 -8.56
CA VAL A 20 -7.23 -48.44 -8.96
C VAL A 20 -5.80 -47.89 -9.10
N ALA A 21 -4.86 -48.58 -8.48
CA ALA A 21 -3.41 -48.43 -8.56
C ALA A 21 -2.80 -49.39 -9.59
N SER A 22 -1.57 -49.12 -10.05
CA SER A 22 -0.50 -50.03 -10.55
C SER A 22 0.60 -49.15 -11.18
N SER A 23 1.85 -49.02 -10.69
CA SER A 23 2.99 -49.95 -10.52
C SER A 23 3.77 -50.32 -11.80
N GLU A 24 5.02 -49.82 -11.86
CA GLU A 24 6.27 -50.35 -12.49
C GLU A 24 6.37 -50.48 -14.05
N SER A 25 7.50 -50.24 -14.76
CA SER A 25 8.94 -50.26 -14.45
C SER A 25 9.83 -49.42 -15.43
N LYS A 26 10.99 -48.96 -14.94
CA LYS A 26 12.37 -49.07 -15.49
C LYS A 26 12.80 -48.35 -16.81
N ALA A 27 13.66 -47.32 -16.67
CA ALA A 27 14.98 -47.21 -17.36
C ALA A 27 15.78 -45.95 -16.91
N GLN A 28 16.98 -46.17 -16.36
CA GLN A 28 18.17 -45.29 -16.42
C GLN A 28 19.08 -45.85 -17.56
N PRO A 29 20.04 -45.11 -18.18
CA PRO A 29 21.06 -44.29 -17.50
C PRO A 29 21.62 -43.03 -18.22
N GLU A 30 22.46 -42.28 -17.48
CA GLU A 30 23.66 -41.46 -17.89
C GLU A 30 23.45 -40.29 -18.90
N GLN A 31 24.10 -39.12 -18.86
CA GLN A 31 25.20 -38.53 -18.09
C GLN A 31 25.21 -37.01 -18.38
N GLU A 32 25.59 -36.21 -17.37
CA GLU A 32 26.49 -35.03 -17.50
C GLU A 32 26.09 -33.81 -18.36
N LYS A 33 25.72 -32.70 -17.72
CA LYS A 33 26.52 -31.47 -17.81
C LYS A 33 26.18 -30.44 -16.73
N ALA A 34 27.27 -29.90 -16.18
CA ALA A 34 27.37 -28.86 -15.18
C ALA A 34 26.52 -27.61 -15.46
N GLY A 35 26.03 -27.01 -14.37
CA GLY A 35 25.42 -25.69 -14.37
C GLY A 35 24.92 -25.29 -12.99
N ALA A 36 25.80 -25.32 -11.99
CA ALA A 36 25.55 -24.56 -10.77
C ALA A 36 25.67 -23.07 -11.12
N LYS A 37 24.60 -22.32 -10.89
CA LYS A 37 24.73 -20.93 -10.47
C LYS A 37 23.55 -20.60 -9.56
N ASP A 38 23.83 -20.75 -8.27
CA ASP A 38 23.16 -20.07 -7.19
C ASP A 38 23.05 -18.57 -7.55
N ASP A 39 21.83 -18.08 -7.65
CA ASP A 39 21.50 -16.65 -7.69
C ASP A 39 20.25 -16.44 -6.81
N ASP A 40 20.43 -16.67 -5.51
CA ASP A 40 19.39 -16.42 -4.49
C ASP A 40 20.00 -15.73 -3.25
N GLY A 41 21.04 -14.91 -3.48
CA GLY A 41 21.87 -14.38 -2.39
C GLY A 41 22.03 -12.87 -2.34
N SER A 42 21.42 -12.11 -3.24
CA SER A 42 21.70 -10.66 -3.37
C SER A 42 20.45 -9.80 -3.53
N VAL A 43 19.39 -10.07 -2.76
CA VAL A 43 18.21 -9.20 -2.72
C VAL A 43 17.96 -8.58 -1.34
N ASN A 44 18.77 -8.86 -0.32
CA ASN A 44 18.47 -8.37 1.04
C ASN A 44 19.10 -7.01 1.36
N ALA A 45 20.22 -6.64 0.73
CA ALA A 45 20.88 -5.36 0.99
C ALA A 45 20.20 -4.19 0.26
N ASP A 46 19.86 -4.38 -1.02
CA ASP A 46 19.24 -3.35 -1.86
C ASP A 46 17.79 -3.02 -1.44
N ASN A 47 17.10 -3.96 -0.79
CA ASN A 47 15.70 -3.79 -0.39
C ASN A 47 15.54 -2.83 0.81
N ASN A 48 16.41 -2.91 1.82
CA ASN A 48 16.36 -1.94 2.92
C ASN A 48 16.80 -0.55 2.42
N ASP A 49 17.75 -0.51 1.48
CA ASP A 49 18.25 0.72 0.86
C ASP A 49 17.16 1.49 0.10
N LEU A 50 16.31 0.81 -0.67
CA LEU A 50 15.20 1.47 -1.37
C LEU A 50 14.22 2.15 -0.40
N VAL A 51 13.84 1.48 0.70
CA VAL A 51 12.92 2.10 1.66
C VAL A 51 13.58 3.31 2.33
N ASN A 52 14.85 3.23 2.71
CA ASN A 52 15.59 4.38 3.25
C ASN A 52 15.67 5.55 2.24
N LYS A 53 15.87 5.25 0.94
CA LYS A 53 15.84 6.28 -0.12
C LYS A 53 14.49 6.96 -0.23
N VAL A 54 13.39 6.20 -0.21
CA VAL A 54 12.03 6.76 -0.22
C VAL A 54 11.77 7.63 1.00
N ILE A 55 12.27 7.22 2.17
CA ILE A 55 12.17 7.99 3.41
C ILE A 55 12.94 9.30 3.29
N SER A 56 14.21 9.25 2.88
CA SER A 56 15.00 10.46 2.64
C SER A 56 14.34 11.36 1.60
N PHE A 57 13.79 10.81 0.52
CA PHE A 57 13.06 11.61 -0.46
C PHE A 57 11.83 12.29 0.15
N PHE A 58 11.06 11.60 1.00
CA PHE A 58 9.87 12.18 1.62
C PHE A 58 10.20 13.35 2.56
N PHE A 59 11.29 13.27 3.33
CA PHE A 59 11.66 14.30 4.31
C PHE A 59 12.61 15.38 3.79
N ASP A 60 13.51 15.03 2.86
CA ASP A 60 14.63 15.90 2.44
C ASP A 60 14.41 16.51 1.04
N ASN A 61 13.37 16.12 0.29
CA ASN A 61 13.13 16.67 -1.04
C ASN A 61 12.28 17.94 -1.00
N ASP A 62 12.94 19.09 -1.12
CA ASP A 62 12.30 20.40 -1.21
C ASP A 62 11.28 20.51 -2.35
N GLU A 63 11.53 19.88 -3.51
CA GLU A 63 10.59 19.95 -4.64
C GLU A 63 9.30 19.18 -4.36
N PHE A 64 9.41 18.05 -3.66
CA PHE A 64 8.26 17.27 -3.21
C PHE A 64 7.45 18.10 -2.22
N ALA A 65 8.07 18.62 -1.17
CA ALA A 65 7.43 19.47 -0.17
C ALA A 65 6.74 20.70 -0.81
N HIS A 66 7.46 21.44 -1.66
CA HIS A 66 6.94 22.62 -2.34
C HIS A 66 5.72 22.32 -3.23
N THR A 67 5.66 21.13 -3.84
CA THR A 67 4.50 20.70 -4.62
C THR A 67 3.24 20.64 -3.75
N PHE A 68 3.33 20.07 -2.54
CA PHE A 68 2.19 19.97 -1.63
C PHE A 68 1.87 21.29 -0.93
N GLU A 69 2.87 22.11 -0.62
CA GLU A 69 2.65 23.47 -0.14
C GLU A 69 1.87 24.29 -1.16
N THR A 70 2.30 24.25 -2.43
CA THR A 70 1.59 24.92 -3.52
C THR A 70 0.17 24.38 -3.68
N PHE A 71 -0.03 23.06 -3.62
CA PHE A 71 -1.36 22.45 -3.66
C PHE A 71 -2.24 22.96 -2.50
N ALA A 72 -1.70 23.00 -1.29
CA ALA A 72 -2.39 23.47 -0.11
C ALA A 72 -2.74 24.95 -0.21
N GLU A 73 -1.83 25.81 -0.66
CA GLU A 73 -2.11 27.25 -0.85
C GLU A 73 -3.29 27.51 -1.80
N HIS A 74 -3.38 26.75 -2.89
CA HIS A 74 -4.47 26.90 -3.86
C HIS A 74 -5.83 26.42 -3.34
N HIS A 75 -5.86 25.35 -2.54
CA HIS A 75 -7.10 24.69 -2.11
C HIS A 75 -7.51 25.03 -0.67
N CYS A 76 -6.61 25.57 0.15
CA CYS A 76 -6.87 25.85 1.57
C CYS A 76 -8.08 26.77 1.76
N HIS A 77 -8.40 27.63 0.80
CA HIS A 77 -9.53 28.55 0.87
C HIS A 77 -10.89 27.88 1.08
N ALA A 78 -11.08 26.67 0.56
CA ALA A 78 -12.31 25.89 0.73
C ALA A 78 -12.54 25.45 2.19
N PHE A 79 -11.48 25.32 2.99
CA PHE A 79 -11.53 24.78 4.35
C PHE A 79 -11.93 25.84 5.37
N ASP A 80 -12.92 25.56 6.21
CA ASP A 80 -13.33 26.47 7.28
C ASP A 80 -12.46 26.33 8.53
N LEU A 81 -12.03 27.46 9.10
CA LEU A 81 -11.23 27.49 10.33
C LEU A 81 -12.10 27.46 11.60
N ASP A 82 -13.30 28.02 11.52
CA ASP A 82 -14.20 28.22 12.66
C ASP A 82 -15.26 27.11 12.81
N SER A 83 -15.21 26.09 11.95
CA SER A 83 -16.20 25.00 11.92
C SER A 83 -15.51 23.64 11.89
N ASP A 84 -15.99 22.71 12.71
CA ASP A 84 -15.58 21.29 12.68
C ASP A 84 -16.40 20.45 11.69
N GLU A 85 -17.26 21.09 10.89
CA GLU A 85 -18.03 20.40 9.85
C GLU A 85 -17.12 19.93 8.71
N MET A 86 -17.18 18.62 8.42
CA MET A 86 -16.51 17.99 7.29
C MET A 86 -17.40 18.05 6.05
N LYS A 87 -17.08 18.95 5.13
CA LYS A 87 -17.85 19.12 3.89
C LYS A 87 -17.45 18.09 2.83
N LEU A 88 -18.39 17.75 1.95
CA LEU A 88 -18.14 16.83 0.83
C LEU A 88 -17.03 17.32 -0.11
N GLU A 89 -16.93 18.64 -0.30
CA GLU A 89 -15.86 19.25 -1.12
C GLU A 89 -14.45 18.95 -0.58
N TYR A 90 -14.29 18.69 0.73
CA TYR A 90 -12.99 18.32 1.29
C TYR A 90 -12.56 16.94 0.81
N THR A 91 -13.51 16.02 0.61
CA THR A 91 -13.23 14.69 0.07
C THR A 91 -12.77 14.75 -1.38
N ASP A 92 -13.36 15.64 -2.18
CA ASP A 92 -12.95 15.82 -3.57
C ASP A 92 -11.50 16.32 -3.66
N ILE A 93 -11.17 17.37 -2.89
CA ILE A 93 -9.80 17.91 -2.83
C ILE A 93 -8.83 16.87 -2.24
N TYR A 94 -9.25 16.09 -1.26
CA TYR A 94 -8.43 15.01 -0.69
C TYR A 94 -8.11 13.92 -1.72
N ASN A 95 -9.07 13.53 -2.55
CA ASN A 95 -8.81 12.55 -3.62
C ASN A 95 -7.79 13.09 -4.64
N GLU A 96 -7.86 14.39 -4.97
CA GLU A 96 -6.85 15.04 -5.82
C GLU A 96 -5.47 15.05 -5.15
N PHE A 97 -5.41 15.33 -3.85
CA PHE A 97 -4.17 15.25 -3.06
C PHE A 97 -3.59 13.85 -3.07
N LEU A 98 -4.40 12.81 -2.82
CA LEU A 98 -3.96 11.42 -2.83
C LEU A 98 -3.41 11.02 -4.19
N ALA A 99 -4.11 11.36 -5.28
CA ALA A 99 -3.65 11.06 -6.62
C ALA A 99 -2.29 11.71 -6.92
N LEU A 100 -2.10 12.98 -6.53
CA LEU A 100 -0.83 13.69 -6.66
C LEU A 100 0.27 13.06 -5.81
N PHE A 101 -0.07 12.67 -4.58
CA PHE A 101 0.84 12.02 -3.65
C PHE A 101 1.35 10.68 -4.17
N GLU A 102 0.43 9.81 -4.58
CA GLU A 102 0.72 8.52 -5.17
C GLU A 102 1.54 8.66 -6.47
N GLU A 103 1.19 9.61 -7.35
CA GLU A 103 1.92 9.85 -8.59
C GLU A 103 3.38 10.22 -8.32
N LYS A 104 3.63 11.17 -7.40
CA LYS A 104 4.99 11.62 -7.08
C LYS A 104 5.81 10.53 -6.41
N LEU A 105 5.22 9.80 -5.48
CA LEU A 105 5.89 8.71 -4.77
C LEU A 105 6.20 7.55 -5.74
N GLU A 106 5.25 7.18 -6.59
CA GLU A 106 5.43 6.16 -7.59
C GLU A 106 6.51 6.56 -8.61
N ALA A 107 6.50 7.80 -9.10
CA ALA A 107 7.52 8.30 -10.01
C ALA A 107 8.92 8.17 -9.39
N TYR A 108 9.07 8.50 -8.09
CA TYR A 108 10.32 8.32 -7.38
C TYR A 108 10.71 6.85 -7.24
N ILE A 109 9.81 5.97 -6.81
CA ILE A 109 10.07 4.53 -6.67
C ILE A 109 10.53 3.92 -8.02
N ARG A 110 9.83 4.26 -9.11
CA ARG A 110 10.21 3.83 -10.47
C ARG A 110 11.58 4.38 -10.89
N SER A 111 11.92 5.60 -10.50
CA SER A 111 13.25 6.18 -10.77
C SER A 111 14.40 5.42 -10.09
N GLN A 112 14.11 4.74 -8.97
CA GLN A 112 15.05 3.87 -8.27
C GLN A 112 15.11 2.45 -8.88
N GLY A 113 14.32 2.16 -9.92
CA GLY A 113 14.31 0.88 -10.61
C GLY A 113 13.40 -0.18 -9.98
N ALA A 114 12.47 0.22 -9.13
CA ALA A 114 11.53 -0.68 -8.46
C ALA A 114 10.06 -0.33 -8.76
N THR A 115 9.17 -1.22 -8.36
CA THR A 115 7.72 -1.05 -8.44
C THR A 115 7.12 -0.70 -7.08
N VAL A 116 5.94 -0.07 -7.10
CA VAL A 116 5.19 0.23 -5.86
C VAL A 116 4.84 -1.05 -5.10
N HIS A 117 4.57 -2.15 -5.81
CA HIS A 117 4.30 -3.45 -5.18
C HIS A 117 5.53 -3.96 -4.40
N GLU A 118 6.72 -3.90 -4.98
CA GLU A 118 7.95 -4.28 -4.29
C GLU A 118 8.19 -3.39 -3.07
N PHE A 119 7.93 -2.08 -3.18
CA PHE A 119 7.97 -1.18 -2.03
C PHE A 119 7.06 -1.62 -0.88
N TYR A 120 5.80 -1.94 -1.16
CA TYR A 120 4.87 -2.44 -0.13
C TYR A 120 5.32 -3.75 0.49
N ASP A 121 5.83 -4.69 -0.30
CA ASP A 121 6.30 -5.97 0.22
C ASP A 121 7.51 -5.80 1.15
N MET A 122 8.42 -4.87 0.83
CA MET A 122 9.55 -4.55 1.70
C MET A 122 9.10 -3.91 3.02
N VAL A 123 8.16 -2.97 2.98
CA VAL A 123 7.59 -2.37 4.19
C VAL A 123 6.92 -3.45 5.04
N ARG A 124 6.12 -4.35 4.44
CA ARG A 124 5.47 -5.46 5.16
C ARG A 124 6.49 -6.37 5.85
N ARG A 125 7.57 -6.75 5.16
CA ARG A 125 8.64 -7.57 5.74
C ARG A 125 9.35 -6.87 6.90
N ALA A 126 9.56 -5.56 6.79
CA ALA A 126 10.13 -4.77 7.88
C ALA A 126 9.24 -4.80 9.14
N TYR A 127 7.92 -4.70 8.99
CA TYR A 127 6.96 -4.85 10.10
C TYR A 127 7.03 -6.21 10.79
N GLU A 128 7.26 -7.28 10.04
CA GLU A 128 7.35 -8.65 10.57
C GLU A 128 8.70 -8.89 11.28
N THR A 129 9.76 -8.22 10.82
CA THR A 129 11.12 -8.41 11.33
C THR A 129 11.41 -7.54 12.54
N ASP A 130 11.16 -6.23 12.44
CA ASP A 130 11.43 -5.26 13.50
C ASP A 130 10.43 -4.09 13.43
N ARG A 131 9.45 -4.15 14.34
CA ARG A 131 8.42 -3.12 14.50
C ARG A 131 8.97 -1.76 14.96
N GLN A 132 10.18 -1.69 15.49
CA GLN A 132 10.81 -0.44 15.91
C GLN A 132 11.83 0.08 14.89
N SER A 133 11.95 -0.59 13.74
CA SER A 133 12.84 -0.13 12.67
C SER A 133 12.39 1.23 12.13
N GLY A 134 13.35 2.05 11.70
CA GLY A 134 13.07 3.35 11.07
C GLY A 134 12.17 3.22 9.84
N THR A 135 12.25 2.10 9.12
CA THR A 135 11.36 1.75 8.02
C THR A 135 9.89 1.69 8.43
N VAL A 136 9.59 1.00 9.53
CA VAL A 136 8.22 0.88 10.04
C VAL A 136 7.70 2.24 10.45
N LEU A 137 8.45 2.99 11.25
CA LEU A 137 8.07 4.34 11.68
C LEU A 137 7.77 5.26 10.49
N CYS A 138 8.60 5.25 9.47
CA CYS A 138 8.38 6.12 8.32
C CYS A 138 7.20 5.68 7.46
N SER A 139 6.95 4.37 7.35
CA SER A 139 5.73 3.89 6.70
C SER A 139 4.47 4.32 7.45
N GLU A 140 4.50 4.34 8.79
CA GLU A 140 3.41 4.88 9.61
C GLU A 140 3.23 6.39 9.36
N ILE A 141 4.32 7.15 9.27
CA ILE A 141 4.27 8.58 8.96
C ILE A 141 3.69 8.83 7.56
N LEU A 142 4.09 8.06 6.55
CA LEU A 142 3.53 8.16 5.19
C LEU A 142 2.02 7.91 5.19
N VAL A 143 1.59 6.84 5.85
CA VAL A 143 0.16 6.51 5.99
C VAL A 143 -0.59 7.60 6.76
N ALA A 144 -0.02 8.11 7.85
CA ALA A 144 -0.61 9.18 8.62
C ALA A 144 -0.69 10.49 7.83
N THR A 145 0.29 10.80 6.99
CA THR A 145 0.29 12.00 6.14
C THR A 145 -0.78 11.92 5.05
N ALA A 146 -1.07 10.70 4.59
CA ALA A 146 -2.17 10.42 3.68
C ALA A 146 -3.53 10.26 4.39
N ASP A 147 -3.61 10.38 5.72
CA ASP A 147 -4.88 10.28 6.45
C ASP A 147 -5.75 11.54 6.23
N PHE A 148 -7.07 11.35 6.14
CA PHE A 148 -8.00 12.45 5.85
C PHE A 148 -7.99 13.53 6.94
N ASP A 149 -7.96 13.15 8.22
CA ASP A 149 -8.00 14.13 9.31
C ASP A 149 -6.70 14.94 9.36
N VAL A 150 -5.57 14.29 9.11
CA VAL A 150 -4.26 14.95 9.02
C VAL A 150 -4.21 15.90 7.82
N PHE A 151 -4.75 15.48 6.68
CA PHE A 151 -4.89 16.33 5.49
C PHE A 151 -5.75 17.57 5.74
N VAL A 152 -6.91 17.41 6.37
CA VAL A 152 -7.80 18.54 6.72
C VAL A 152 -7.08 19.49 7.69
N LEU A 153 -6.37 18.95 8.69
CA LEU A 153 -5.58 19.75 9.62
C LEU A 153 -4.51 20.56 8.90
N MET A 154 -3.75 19.94 7.99
CA MET A 154 -2.75 20.61 7.17
C MET A 154 -3.38 21.78 6.38
N MET A 155 -4.50 21.54 5.70
CA MET A 155 -5.19 22.56 4.91
C MET A 155 -5.67 23.75 5.73
N ARG A 156 -6.20 23.50 6.94
CA ARG A 156 -6.60 24.56 7.87
C ARG A 156 -5.40 25.38 8.33
N GLN A 157 -4.29 24.73 8.69
CA GLN A 157 -3.06 25.42 9.09
C GLN A 157 -2.51 26.28 7.96
N THR A 158 -2.50 25.79 6.72
CA THR A 158 -2.09 26.57 5.55
C THR A 158 -2.99 27.79 5.34
N LYS A 159 -4.31 27.65 5.49
CA LYS A 159 -5.23 28.80 5.40
C LYS A 159 -4.94 29.84 6.49
N GLU A 160 -4.75 29.40 7.73
CA GLU A 160 -4.41 30.29 8.85
C GLU A 160 -3.11 31.05 8.60
N ALA A 161 -2.05 30.35 8.18
CA ALA A 161 -0.77 30.95 7.82
C ALA A 161 -0.90 31.97 6.67
N SER A 162 -1.68 31.63 5.63
CA SER A 162 -1.96 32.53 4.50
C SER A 162 -2.67 33.83 4.92
N LEU A 163 -3.57 33.75 5.91
CA LEU A 163 -4.26 34.91 6.46
C LEU A 163 -3.33 35.80 7.30
N LEU A 164 -2.44 35.19 8.09
CA LEU A 164 -1.46 35.93 8.88
C LEU A 164 -0.41 36.63 8.00
N ALA A 165 0.03 35.99 6.91
CA ALA A 165 1.00 36.56 5.98
C ALA A 165 0.47 37.77 5.18
N LYS A 166 -0.86 37.92 5.08
CA LYS A 166 -1.52 39.02 4.36
C LYS A 166 -1.85 40.23 5.26
N ARG A 167 -1.49 40.18 6.55
CA ARG A 167 -1.82 41.19 7.55
C ARG A 167 -0.64 42.12 7.85
#